data_AF-A0A520J8R6-F1
#
_entry.id   AF-A0A520J8R6-F1
#
_cell.length_a   1.000
_cell.length_b   1.000
_cell.length_c   1.000
_cell.angle_alpha   90.00
_cell.angle_beta   90.00
_cell.angle_gamma   90.00
#
_symmetry.space_group_name_H-M   'P 1'
#
loop_
_entity.id
_entity.type
_entity.pdbx_description
1 polymer ?
#
loop_
_entity_poly.entity_id
_entity_poly.type
_entity_poly.pdbx_seq_one_letter_code
_entity_poly.pdbx_strand_id
1 'polypeptide(L)'
;NTLYRGILMPFSSDEDTIDFIYGVINWKELVDAEMQARLHAEIEAARVAPRATPSAPAWADGPSHALTEADTDEDLDRDPVALEGADRHEDDARAWPEDSLADQLTLAQQTAAAVRTADTRSRATLYRALARAHDFAAAADADPQGYATLLDTAGIAVQLRAPMTPVVKLVFGADYDKTRLTEYAAVLAHARRMNVATGGLRVFLESFDGGIKGVVKAERLARTPVAKPRTTPSAMLAKRPALASVTLATAPHEGDYVVLLARSGAPGTLDIVATISDDSALTERAMRRATS
;
A
#
# COMPACT_ATOMS: atom_id res chain seq x y z
N ASN A 1 -43.71 18.11 -0.56
CA ASN A 1 -44.07 17.25 -1.71
C ASN A 1 -42.80 16.54 -2.16
N THR A 2 -42.69 15.23 -1.97
CA THR A 2 -41.44 14.49 -2.20
C THR A 2 -41.40 13.96 -3.63
N LEU A 3 -40.43 14.40 -4.44
CA LEU A 3 -40.26 13.88 -5.78
C LEU A 3 -39.29 12.68 -5.76
N TYR A 4 -39.77 11.58 -6.31
CA TYR A 4 -39.00 10.35 -6.52
C TYR A 4 -38.61 10.25 -7.99
N ARG A 5 -37.34 9.97 -8.26
CA ARG A 5 -36.85 9.56 -9.59
C ARG A 5 -35.97 8.34 -9.42
N GLY A 6 -36.38 7.22 -10.00
CA GLY A 6 -35.63 5.98 -9.98
C GLY A 6 -35.52 5.33 -11.35
N ILE A 7 -34.56 4.41 -11.47
CA ILE A 7 -34.47 3.44 -12.56
C ILE A 7 -34.57 2.07 -11.92
N LEU A 8 -35.57 1.29 -12.33
CA LEU A 8 -35.83 -0.06 -11.86
C LEU A 8 -35.69 -1.03 -13.03
N MET A 9 -35.02 -2.15 -12.80
CA MET A 9 -34.81 -3.24 -13.75
C MET A 9 -35.40 -4.52 -13.15
N PRO A 10 -36.55 -5.00 -13.63
CA PRO A 10 -37.09 -6.28 -13.21
C PRO A 10 -36.24 -7.42 -13.78
N PHE A 11 -36.00 -8.42 -12.94
CA PHE A 11 -35.39 -9.70 -13.31
C PHE A 11 -36.38 -10.82 -12.99
N SER A 12 -36.49 -11.75 -13.93
CA SER A 12 -37.24 -12.99 -13.82
C SER A 12 -36.25 -14.14 -13.96
N SER A 13 -36.42 -15.20 -13.17
CA SER A 13 -35.59 -16.41 -13.24
C SER A 13 -36.15 -17.45 -14.23
N ASP A 14 -37.41 -17.30 -14.63
CA ASP A 14 -38.22 -18.27 -15.40
C ASP A 14 -38.88 -17.66 -16.66
N GLU A 15 -38.59 -16.39 -16.96
CA GLU A 15 -39.17 -15.53 -18.01
C GLU A 15 -40.67 -15.19 -17.89
N ASP A 16 -41.39 -15.75 -16.91
CA ASP A 16 -42.84 -15.56 -16.71
C ASP A 16 -43.16 -14.80 -15.39
N THR A 17 -42.30 -14.93 -14.37
CA THR A 17 -42.48 -14.35 -13.02
C THR A 17 -41.35 -13.39 -12.66
N ILE A 18 -41.66 -12.14 -12.28
CA ILE A 18 -40.64 -11.17 -11.80
C ILE A 18 -40.32 -11.46 -10.32
N ASP A 19 -39.28 -12.25 -10.09
CA ASP A 19 -38.81 -12.60 -8.74
C ASP A 19 -38.07 -11.45 -8.04
N PHE A 20 -37.38 -10.60 -8.81
CA PHE A 20 -36.48 -9.57 -8.28
C PHE A 20 -36.62 -8.25 -9.02
N ILE A 21 -36.56 -7.13 -8.31
CA ILE A 21 -36.47 -5.79 -8.90
C ILE A 21 -35.18 -5.15 -8.40
N TYR A 22 -34.21 -4.99 -9.29
CA TYR A 22 -32.95 -4.31 -8.99
C TYR A 22 -33.03 -2.87 -9.48
N GLY A 23 -32.73 -1.90 -8.63
CA GLY A 23 -32.89 -0.50 -9.03
C GLY A 23 -32.35 0.51 -8.04
N VAL A 24 -32.26 1.75 -8.50
CA VAL A 24 -31.78 2.88 -7.72
C VAL A 24 -32.87 3.94 -7.73
N ILE A 25 -33.34 4.33 -6.54
CA ILE A 25 -34.31 5.41 -6.34
C ILE A 25 -33.59 6.58 -5.67
N ASN A 26 -33.67 7.75 -6.28
CA ASN A 26 -33.26 9.02 -5.69
C ASN A 26 -34.53 9.79 -5.30
N TRP A 27 -34.64 10.20 -4.04
CA TRP A 27 -35.71 11.09 -3.60
C TRP A 27 -35.13 12.44 -3.19
N LYS A 28 -35.83 13.52 -3.54
CA LYS A 28 -35.58 14.84 -2.98
C LYS A 28 -36.79 15.28 -2.19
N GLU A 29 -36.54 15.53 -0.91
CA GLU A 29 -37.47 16.23 -0.05
C GLU A 29 -37.36 17.74 -0.34
N LEU A 30 -38.48 18.33 -0.79
CA LEU A 30 -38.60 19.77 -0.91
C LEU A 30 -38.92 20.32 0.49
N VAL A 31 -37.92 20.97 1.09
CA VAL A 31 -38.10 21.84 2.26
C VAL A 31 -39.16 22.90 1.97
N ASP A 32 -39.89 23.35 2.99
CA ASP A 32 -40.93 24.36 2.81
C ASP A 32 -40.37 25.69 2.27
N ALA A 33 -41.26 26.52 1.71
CA ALA A 33 -40.88 27.75 1.04
C ALA A 33 -40.23 28.78 1.99
N GLU A 34 -40.56 28.73 3.28
CA GLU A 34 -40.03 29.63 4.31
C GLU A 34 -38.58 29.25 4.66
N MET A 35 -38.31 27.95 4.86
CA MET A 35 -36.96 27.42 5.05
C MET A 35 -36.08 27.61 3.82
N GLN A 36 -36.62 27.42 2.61
CA GLN A 36 -35.90 27.72 1.36
C GLN A 36 -35.56 29.21 1.23
N ALA A 37 -36.50 30.11 1.55
CA ALA A 37 -36.26 31.54 1.53
C ALA A 37 -35.19 31.96 2.55
N ARG A 38 -35.22 31.37 3.76
CA ARG A 38 -34.21 31.61 4.81
C ARG A 38 -32.81 31.17 4.37
N LEU A 39 -32.67 29.97 3.79
CA LEU A 39 -31.40 29.50 3.24
C LEU A 39 -30.88 30.40 2.10
N HIS A 40 -31.77 30.86 1.20
CA HIS A 40 -31.37 31.78 0.13
C HIS A 40 -30.89 33.14 0.67
N ALA A 41 -31.58 33.69 1.68
CA ALA A 41 -31.19 34.93 2.33
C ALA A 41 -29.82 34.80 3.03
N GLU A 42 -29.55 33.66 3.67
CA GLU A 42 -28.27 33.37 4.32
C GLU A 42 -27.11 33.23 3.30
N ILE A 43 -27.36 32.59 2.16
CA ILE A 43 -26.40 32.46 1.06
C ILE A 43 -26.08 33.82 0.42
N GLU A 44 -27.08 34.66 0.12
CA GLU A 44 -26.83 36.00 -0.43
C GLU A 44 -26.20 36.95 0.61
N ALA A 45 -26.56 36.84 1.90
CA ALA A 45 -25.87 37.57 2.97
C ALA A 45 -24.38 37.20 3.06
N ALA A 46 -24.04 35.90 2.98
CA ALA A 46 -22.65 35.42 2.92
C ALA A 46 -21.90 35.85 1.65
N ARG A 47 -22.63 36.22 0.58
CA ARG A 47 -22.08 36.68 -0.70
C ARG A 47 -21.85 38.19 -0.76
N VAL A 48 -22.67 38.97 -0.03
CA VAL A 48 -22.57 40.43 0.08
C VAL A 48 -21.67 40.86 1.25
N ALA A 49 -21.51 40.02 2.28
CA ALA A 49 -20.57 40.26 3.37
C ALA A 49 -19.14 40.46 2.83
N PRO A 50 -18.44 41.55 3.18
CA PRO A 50 -17.05 41.73 2.77
C PRO A 50 -16.21 40.61 3.36
N ARG A 51 -15.41 39.93 2.52
CA ARG A 51 -14.41 38.99 3.01
C ARG A 51 -13.47 39.74 3.95
N ALA A 52 -13.48 39.37 5.22
CA ALA A 52 -12.40 39.73 6.12
C ALA A 52 -11.10 39.16 5.53
N THR A 53 -10.25 40.05 5.01
CA THR A 53 -8.85 39.73 4.77
C THR A 53 -8.25 39.37 6.13
N PRO A 54 -7.74 38.15 6.34
CA PRO A 54 -6.99 37.87 7.56
C PRO A 54 -5.81 38.84 7.59
N SER A 55 -5.58 39.50 8.72
CA SER A 55 -4.39 40.32 8.91
C SER A 55 -3.17 39.41 8.82
N ALA A 56 -2.43 39.51 7.72
CA ALA A 56 -1.19 38.79 7.56
C ALA A 56 -0.23 39.18 8.70
N PRO A 57 0.35 38.23 9.44
CA PRO A 57 1.43 38.55 10.37
C PRO A 57 2.61 39.14 9.56
N ALA A 58 3.19 40.23 10.07
CA ALA A 58 4.14 41.07 9.35
C ALA A 58 5.55 40.44 9.27
N TRP A 59 5.67 39.32 8.55
CA TRP A 59 6.91 38.60 8.27
C TRP A 59 7.03 38.34 6.77
N ALA A 60 7.18 39.41 6.01
CA ALA A 60 7.38 39.37 4.55
C ALA A 60 8.41 40.41 4.07
N ASP A 61 9.50 40.59 4.81
CA ASP A 61 10.74 41.18 4.30
C ASP A 61 11.86 40.14 4.43
N GLY A 62 12.15 39.46 3.31
CA GLY A 62 13.28 38.53 3.20
C GLY A 62 14.55 39.27 2.78
N PRO A 63 15.74 38.93 3.33
CA PRO A 63 16.99 39.65 3.04
C PRO A 63 17.55 39.24 1.67
N SER A 64 16.93 39.68 0.57
CA SER A 64 17.43 39.58 -0.81
C SER A 64 16.62 40.45 -1.78
N HIS A 65 16.72 41.78 -1.67
CA HIS A 65 16.54 42.65 -2.84
C HIS A 65 17.92 43.15 -3.27
N ALA A 66 18.27 42.94 -4.54
CA ALA A 66 19.63 43.19 -5.03
C ALA A 66 19.90 44.68 -5.31
N LEU A 67 21.01 45.16 -4.75
CA LEU A 67 22.09 46.00 -5.30
C LEU A 67 21.79 47.10 -6.35
N THR A 68 22.41 48.28 -6.14
CA THR A 68 22.89 49.30 -7.13
C THR A 68 21.80 50.07 -7.92
N GLU A 69 21.84 51.39 -8.20
CA GLU A 69 22.78 52.54 -8.10
C GLU A 69 21.96 53.83 -7.77
N ALA A 70 22.44 55.03 -7.39
CA ALA A 70 23.65 55.56 -6.70
C ALA A 70 23.42 57.08 -6.38
N ASP A 71 24.23 57.70 -5.51
CA ASP A 71 24.31 59.14 -5.14
C ASP A 71 23.02 59.78 -4.51
N THR A 72 23.04 60.75 -3.58
CA THR A 72 24.09 61.71 -3.12
C THR A 72 23.85 62.12 -1.65
N ASP A 73 24.91 62.58 -0.97
CA ASP A 73 25.02 63.48 0.21
C ASP A 73 23.80 63.76 1.14
N GLU A 74 23.96 63.52 2.45
CA GLU A 74 24.31 64.58 3.43
C GLU A 74 24.57 63.99 4.84
N ASP A 75 25.42 64.67 5.62
CA ASP A 75 25.84 64.28 6.97
C ASP A 75 24.72 64.32 8.02
N LEU A 76 24.86 63.55 9.11
CA LEU A 76 25.13 64.12 10.46
C LEU A 76 25.23 63.03 11.56
N ASP A 77 26.25 63.19 12.40
CA ASP A 77 26.62 62.34 13.53
C ASP A 77 25.48 61.97 14.51
N ARG A 78 25.28 60.67 14.77
CA ARG A 78 25.16 60.17 16.16
C ARG A 78 25.31 58.66 16.32
N ASP A 79 26.21 58.27 17.22
CA ASP A 79 26.24 56.96 17.89
C ASP A 79 27.04 57.12 19.21
N PRO A 80 26.95 56.22 20.21
CA PRO A 80 25.86 55.35 20.61
C PRO A 80 25.37 55.66 22.05
N VAL A 81 24.26 55.06 22.50
CA VAL A 81 24.04 54.82 23.95
C VAL A 81 23.52 53.42 24.21
N ALA A 82 24.37 52.59 24.82
CA ALA A 82 23.99 51.31 25.36
C ALA A 82 23.14 51.48 26.62
N LEU A 83 22.09 50.68 26.77
CA LEU A 83 21.45 50.40 28.05
C LEU A 83 21.27 48.89 28.18
N GLU A 84 22.04 48.30 29.09
CA GLU A 84 21.91 46.91 29.51
C GLU A 84 20.66 46.72 30.40
N GLY A 85 20.07 45.54 30.33
CA GLY A 85 19.46 44.90 31.50
C GLY A 85 18.00 45.26 31.81
N ALA A 86 17.08 44.47 31.24
CA ALA A 86 15.85 44.10 31.92
C ALA A 86 15.44 42.66 31.54
N ASP A 87 15.22 41.85 32.57
CA ASP A 87 14.37 40.66 32.62
C ASP A 87 14.59 39.53 31.60
N ARG A 88 15.33 38.52 32.08
CA ARG A 88 15.18 37.12 31.64
C ARG A 88 13.78 36.63 32.01
N HIS A 89 12.82 36.85 31.14
CA HIS A 89 11.72 35.91 31.00
C HIS A 89 12.25 34.69 30.23
N GLU A 90 12.77 33.73 30.99
CA GLU A 90 12.76 32.31 30.60
C GLU A 90 11.28 31.84 30.59
N ASP A 91 10.47 32.47 29.76
CA ASP A 91 9.16 31.95 29.41
C ASP A 91 9.41 30.77 28.48
N ASP A 92 8.80 29.62 28.80
CA ASP A 92 9.06 28.35 28.14
C ASP A 92 8.44 28.41 26.74
N ALA A 93 9.20 29.03 25.83
CA ALA A 93 8.98 29.03 24.40
C ALA A 93 9.18 27.59 23.92
N ARG A 94 8.16 26.78 24.20
CA ARG A 94 7.88 25.49 23.65
C ARG A 94 7.70 25.71 22.15
N ALA A 95 8.84 25.80 21.46
CA ALA A 95 8.90 25.69 20.02
C ALA A 95 8.09 24.45 19.69
N TRP A 96 6.92 24.64 19.08
CA TRP A 96 6.11 23.51 18.64
C TRP A 96 7.03 22.68 17.75
N PRO A 97 7.30 21.41 18.11
CA PRO A 97 8.21 20.60 17.32
C PRO A 97 7.71 20.50 15.89
N GLU A 98 8.61 20.10 14.98
CA GLU A 98 8.21 19.59 13.67
C GLU A 98 6.98 18.68 13.82
N ASP A 99 5.91 18.93 13.02
CA ASP A 99 4.55 18.39 13.20
C ASP A 99 4.54 17.05 13.94
N SER A 100 3.95 17.00 15.13
CA SER A 100 4.10 15.82 16.00
C SER A 100 3.61 14.56 15.29
N LEU A 101 4.11 13.38 15.67
CA LEU A 101 3.72 12.12 15.04
C LEU A 101 2.19 11.91 15.04
N ALA A 102 1.50 12.43 16.06
CA ALA A 102 0.04 12.44 16.15
C ALA A 102 -0.62 13.42 15.17
N ASP A 103 -0.04 14.60 14.92
CA ASP A 103 -0.52 15.57 13.92
C ASP A 103 -0.33 15.02 12.51
N GLN A 104 0.81 14.39 12.23
CA GLN A 104 1.07 13.72 10.95
C GLN A 104 0.09 12.56 10.71
N LEU A 105 -0.19 11.75 11.73
CA LEU A 105 -1.22 10.71 11.65
C LEU A 105 -2.60 11.34 11.38
N THR A 106 -2.96 12.40 12.10
CA THR A 106 -4.24 13.11 11.95
C THR A 106 -4.40 13.65 10.52
N LEU A 107 -3.36 14.28 9.96
CA LEU A 107 -3.34 14.76 8.59
C LEU A 107 -3.45 13.63 7.55
N ALA A 108 -2.78 12.50 7.80
CA ALA A 108 -2.89 11.30 6.97
C ALA A 108 -4.31 10.70 7.02
N GLN A 109 -4.91 10.60 8.20
CA GLN A 109 -6.30 10.13 8.42
C GLN A 109 -7.34 11.04 7.75
N GLN A 110 -7.21 12.35 7.88
CA GLN A 110 -8.08 13.32 7.18
C GLN A 110 -7.95 13.17 5.65
N THR A 111 -6.73 13.01 5.14
CA THR A 111 -6.48 12.78 3.71
C THR A 111 -7.06 11.43 3.24
N ALA A 112 -6.98 10.38 4.06
CA ALA A 112 -7.57 9.06 3.78
C ALA A 112 -9.11 9.07 3.88
N ALA A 113 -9.69 9.87 4.78
CA ALA A 113 -11.13 10.06 4.88
C ALA A 113 -11.72 10.65 3.58
N ALA A 114 -11.00 11.58 2.94
CA ALA A 114 -11.38 12.12 1.63
C ALA A 114 -11.39 11.05 0.51
N VAL A 115 -10.69 9.92 0.66
CA VAL A 115 -10.77 8.78 -0.29
C VAL A 115 -12.09 8.03 -0.14
N ARG A 116 -12.72 8.03 1.05
CA ARG A 116 -14.05 7.40 1.27
C ARG A 116 -15.19 8.22 0.68
N THR A 117 -15.06 9.55 0.68
CA THR A 117 -16.10 10.48 0.19
C THR A 117 -15.93 10.86 -1.28
N ALA A 118 -14.74 10.69 -1.86
CA ALA A 118 -14.51 10.92 -3.28
C ALA A 118 -15.20 9.86 -4.16
N ASP A 119 -15.84 10.30 -5.25
CA ASP A 119 -16.30 9.40 -6.32
C ASP A 119 -15.14 8.52 -6.82
N THR A 120 -15.51 7.33 -7.28
CA THR A 120 -14.71 6.22 -7.84
C THR A 120 -13.59 6.60 -8.82
N ARG A 121 -13.57 7.84 -9.33
CA ARG A 121 -12.58 8.36 -10.28
C ARG A 121 -11.35 9.05 -9.66
N SER A 122 -11.32 9.37 -8.35
CA SER A 122 -10.18 10.13 -7.80
C SER A 122 -8.93 9.29 -7.47
N ARG A 123 -8.22 8.83 -8.52
CA ARG A 123 -6.87 8.25 -8.40
C ARG A 123 -5.90 9.22 -7.70
N ALA A 124 -6.03 10.52 -7.95
CA ALA A 124 -5.21 11.57 -7.34
C ALA A 124 -5.42 11.70 -5.80
N THR A 125 -6.66 11.63 -5.29
CA THR A 125 -6.91 11.65 -3.84
C THR A 125 -6.30 10.41 -3.17
N LEU A 126 -6.43 9.23 -3.79
CA LEU A 126 -5.80 8.01 -3.27
C LEU A 126 -4.26 8.12 -3.26
N TYR A 127 -3.66 8.68 -4.30
CA TYR A 127 -2.19 8.84 -4.37
C TYR A 127 -1.68 9.83 -3.31
N ARG A 128 -2.44 10.91 -3.04
CA ARG A 128 -2.17 11.84 -1.95
C ARG A 128 -2.30 11.18 -0.57
N ALA A 129 -3.32 10.34 -0.36
CA ALA A 129 -3.49 9.60 0.89
C ALA A 129 -2.37 8.59 1.14
N LEU A 130 -1.96 7.84 0.10
CA LEU A 130 -0.81 6.93 0.18
C LEU A 130 0.50 7.69 0.44
N ALA A 131 0.72 8.84 -0.20
CA ALA A 131 1.89 9.68 0.08
C ALA A 131 1.93 10.15 1.53
N ARG A 132 0.81 10.63 2.10
CA ARG A 132 0.76 10.97 3.53
C ARG A 132 0.98 9.76 4.45
N ALA A 133 0.47 8.58 4.09
CA ALA A 133 0.73 7.34 4.84
C ALA A 133 2.21 6.92 4.81
N HIS A 134 2.92 7.23 3.72
CA HIS A 134 4.36 6.99 3.57
C HIS A 134 5.19 7.98 4.38
N ASP A 135 4.85 9.26 4.34
CA ASP A 135 5.51 10.31 5.13
C ASP A 135 5.37 10.02 6.62
N PHE A 136 4.14 9.66 7.07
CA PHE A 136 3.88 9.20 8.42
C PHE A 136 4.66 7.91 8.78
N ALA A 137 4.86 6.98 7.84
CA ALA A 137 5.67 5.78 8.09
C ALA A 137 7.15 6.13 8.36
N ALA A 138 7.71 7.10 7.63
CA ALA A 138 9.07 7.57 7.86
C ALA A 138 9.21 8.30 9.22
N ALA A 139 8.22 9.11 9.61
CA ALA A 139 8.18 9.73 10.94
C ALA A 139 8.00 8.69 12.07
N ALA A 140 7.20 7.64 11.86
CA ALA A 140 7.02 6.55 12.81
C ALA A 140 8.28 5.67 12.98
N ASP A 141 9.07 5.49 11.91
CA ASP A 141 10.39 4.86 11.98
C ASP A 141 11.40 5.77 12.75
N ALA A 142 11.20 7.10 12.78
CA ALA A 142 12.01 8.06 13.54
C ALA A 142 11.59 8.26 15.02
N ASP A 143 10.30 8.11 15.34
CA ASP A 143 9.77 8.06 16.72
C ASP A 143 9.05 6.72 17.03
N PRO A 144 9.82 5.67 17.39
CA PRO A 144 9.24 4.37 17.74
C PRO A 144 8.39 4.38 19.02
N GLN A 145 8.58 5.34 19.93
CA GLN A 145 7.86 5.39 21.21
C GLN A 145 6.48 6.03 21.03
N GLY A 146 6.40 7.17 20.33
CA GLY A 146 5.13 7.74 19.90
C GLY A 146 4.37 6.77 19.01
N TYR A 147 5.04 6.07 18.09
CA TYR A 147 4.39 5.08 17.25
C TYR A 147 3.79 3.90 18.04
N ALA A 148 4.51 3.39 19.05
CA ALA A 148 3.98 2.37 19.96
C ALA A 148 2.74 2.87 20.73
N THR A 149 2.75 4.12 21.18
CA THR A 149 1.62 4.75 21.88
C THR A 149 0.39 4.89 20.99
N LEU A 150 0.58 5.29 19.73
CA LEU A 150 -0.50 5.38 18.73
C LEU A 150 -1.09 4.01 18.40
N LEU A 151 -0.26 2.96 18.32
CA LEU A 151 -0.71 1.59 18.10
C LEU A 151 -1.51 1.03 19.28
N ASP A 152 -1.06 1.25 20.51
CA ASP A 152 -1.76 0.82 21.72
C ASP A 152 -3.13 1.51 21.86
N THR A 153 -3.15 2.84 21.69
CA THR A 153 -4.38 3.67 21.70
C THR A 153 -5.41 3.19 20.66
N ALA A 154 -4.94 2.71 19.50
CA ALA A 154 -5.80 2.19 18.43
C ALA A 154 -6.13 0.68 18.57
N GLY A 155 -5.59 -0.02 19.56
CA GLY A 155 -5.73 -1.48 19.71
C GLY A 155 -5.09 -2.30 18.57
N ILE A 156 -4.06 -1.77 17.92
CA ILE A 156 -3.42 -2.38 16.74
C ILE A 156 -2.10 -3.06 17.15
N ALA A 157 -2.09 -4.40 17.11
CA ALA A 157 -0.88 -5.16 17.38
C ALA A 157 0.27 -4.88 16.39
N VAL A 158 1.50 -4.75 16.92
CA VAL A 158 2.76 -4.62 16.15
C VAL A 158 2.97 -5.85 15.25
N GLN A 159 3.42 -5.63 14.01
CA GLN A 159 3.64 -6.70 13.03
C GLN A 159 5.04 -6.68 12.41
N LEU A 160 6.04 -7.25 13.09
CA LEU A 160 7.45 -7.26 12.63
C LEU A 160 7.64 -7.83 11.21
N ARG A 161 6.84 -8.81 10.80
CA ARG A 161 6.89 -9.41 9.44
C ARG A 161 6.11 -8.64 8.37
N ALA A 162 5.33 -7.64 8.77
CA ALA A 162 4.50 -6.81 7.89
C ALA A 162 4.33 -5.39 8.47
N PRO A 163 5.43 -4.65 8.70
CA PRO A 163 5.41 -3.41 9.51
C PRO A 163 4.60 -2.27 8.91
N MET A 164 4.27 -2.34 7.62
CA MET A 164 3.39 -1.36 6.95
C MET A 164 1.89 -1.66 7.17
N THR A 165 1.52 -2.87 7.60
CA THR A 165 0.11 -3.19 7.87
C THR A 165 -0.47 -2.37 9.03
N PRO A 166 0.22 -2.20 10.18
CA PRO A 166 -0.26 -1.32 11.25
C PRO A 166 -0.31 0.16 10.83
N VAL A 167 0.68 0.66 10.07
CA VAL A 167 0.66 2.03 9.49
C VAL A 167 -0.61 2.27 8.67
N VAL A 168 -0.91 1.38 7.72
CA VAL A 168 -2.10 1.54 6.86
C VAL A 168 -3.40 1.43 7.67
N LYS A 169 -3.45 0.57 8.69
CA LYS A 169 -4.62 0.49 9.59
C LYS A 169 -4.83 1.78 10.39
N LEU A 170 -3.77 2.38 10.92
CA LEU A 170 -3.84 3.67 11.62
C LEU A 170 -4.37 4.78 10.69
N VAL A 171 -3.89 4.83 9.44
CA VAL A 171 -4.25 5.90 8.49
C VAL A 171 -5.63 5.72 7.85
N PHE A 172 -5.98 4.51 7.39
CA PHE A 172 -7.21 4.27 6.62
C PHE A 172 -8.40 3.75 7.47
N GLY A 173 -8.13 3.26 8.68
CA GLY A 173 -9.09 2.54 9.54
C GLY A 173 -8.81 1.03 9.53
N ALA A 174 -8.92 0.39 10.70
CA ALA A 174 -8.71 -1.05 10.84
C ALA A 174 -9.88 -1.91 10.27
N ASP A 175 -11.03 -1.27 10.07
CA ASP A 175 -12.28 -1.75 9.50
C ASP A 175 -12.39 -1.52 7.98
N TYR A 176 -11.44 -0.79 7.38
CA TYR A 176 -11.38 -0.55 5.94
C TYR A 176 -11.26 -1.86 5.13
N ASP A 177 -11.62 -1.83 3.84
CA ASP A 177 -11.59 -3.02 2.99
C ASP A 177 -10.24 -3.77 3.08
N LYS A 178 -10.33 -5.03 3.48
CA LYS A 178 -9.17 -5.90 3.73
C LYS A 178 -8.29 -6.05 2.50
N THR A 179 -8.88 -6.09 1.30
CA THR A 179 -8.12 -6.21 0.06
C THR A 179 -7.27 -4.97 -0.16
N ARG A 180 -7.89 -3.78 -0.15
CA ARG A 180 -7.21 -2.48 -0.25
C ARG A 180 -6.15 -2.28 0.83
N LEU A 181 -6.42 -2.63 2.09
CA LEU A 181 -5.41 -2.56 3.17
C LEU A 181 -4.15 -3.37 2.81
N THR A 182 -4.29 -4.57 2.23
CA THR A 182 -3.13 -5.37 1.81
C THR A 182 -2.41 -4.80 0.58
N GLU A 183 -3.13 -4.19 -0.37
CA GLU A 183 -2.52 -3.50 -1.51
C GLU A 183 -1.75 -2.25 -1.08
N TYR A 184 -2.32 -1.43 -0.20
CA TYR A 184 -1.70 -0.21 0.31
C TYR A 184 -0.47 -0.53 1.16
N ALA A 185 -0.53 -1.57 2.00
CA ALA A 185 0.63 -2.03 2.77
C ALA A 185 1.76 -2.55 1.87
N ALA A 186 1.42 -3.20 0.74
CA ALA A 186 2.41 -3.60 -0.26
C ALA A 186 3.01 -2.39 -1.02
N VAL A 187 2.23 -1.34 -1.30
CA VAL A 187 2.74 -0.08 -1.87
C VAL A 187 3.76 0.58 -0.93
N LEU A 188 3.43 0.76 0.35
CA LEU A 188 4.36 1.36 1.31
C LEU A 188 5.62 0.49 1.50
N ALA A 189 5.46 -0.84 1.56
CA ALA A 189 6.59 -1.76 1.69
C ALA A 189 7.54 -1.68 0.49
N HIS A 190 7.00 -1.52 -0.72
CA HIS A 190 7.79 -1.36 -1.93
C HIS A 190 8.51 -0.02 -2.00
N ALA A 191 7.81 1.07 -1.67
CA ALA A 191 8.39 2.41 -1.63
C ALA A 191 9.58 2.48 -0.67
N ARG A 192 9.42 1.90 0.54
CA ARG A 192 10.50 1.79 1.51
C ARG A 192 11.65 0.89 1.03
N ARG A 193 11.36 -0.21 0.32
CA ARG A 193 12.38 -1.08 -0.31
C ARG A 193 13.19 -0.34 -1.38
N MET A 194 12.57 0.59 -2.10
CA MET A 194 13.19 1.42 -3.14
C MET A 194 13.81 2.71 -2.58
N ASN A 195 13.80 2.93 -1.26
CA ASN A 195 14.27 4.16 -0.60
C ASN A 195 13.62 5.44 -1.16
N VAL A 196 12.32 5.39 -1.45
CA VAL A 196 11.55 6.59 -1.82
C VAL A 196 11.59 7.58 -0.66
N ALA A 197 12.01 8.82 -0.92
CA ALA A 197 12.05 9.87 0.09
C ALA A 197 10.66 10.37 0.49
N THR A 198 10.55 10.96 1.68
CA THR A 198 9.36 11.71 2.15
C THR A 198 8.91 12.73 1.09
N GLY A 199 7.61 12.81 0.84
CA GLY A 199 7.00 13.60 -0.24
C GLY A 199 7.13 12.99 -1.66
N GLY A 200 8.04 12.03 -1.87
CA GLY A 200 8.34 11.45 -3.18
C GLY A 200 7.31 10.44 -3.71
N LEU A 201 6.50 9.82 -2.84
CA LEU A 201 5.69 8.66 -3.23
C LEU A 201 4.67 8.96 -4.34
N ARG A 202 4.09 10.16 -4.39
CA ARG A 202 3.13 10.51 -5.46
C ARG A 202 3.77 10.43 -6.85
N VAL A 203 4.94 11.06 -7.02
CA VAL A 203 5.69 11.07 -8.28
C VAL A 203 6.17 9.66 -8.63
N PHE A 204 6.59 8.88 -7.63
CA PHE A 204 6.90 7.46 -7.80
C PHE A 204 5.70 6.67 -8.36
N LEU A 205 4.50 6.80 -7.76
CA LEU A 205 3.30 6.09 -8.22
C LEU A 205 2.77 6.55 -9.58
N GLU A 206 3.05 7.80 -9.97
CA GLU A 206 2.70 8.36 -11.28
C GLU A 206 3.65 7.89 -12.39
N SER A 207 4.93 7.65 -12.07
CA SER A 207 5.94 7.16 -13.01
C SER A 207 6.09 5.63 -13.05
N PHE A 208 5.63 4.90 -12.04
CA PHE A 208 5.71 3.43 -12.00
C PHE A 208 4.70 2.78 -12.98
N ASP A 209 5.18 1.90 -13.86
CA ASP A 209 4.32 1.20 -14.83
C ASP A 209 3.20 0.39 -14.13
N GLY A 210 1.96 0.55 -14.60
CA GLY A 210 0.77 -0.01 -13.95
C GLY A 210 0.38 0.62 -12.60
N GLY A 211 1.10 1.65 -12.13
CA GLY A 211 0.85 2.36 -10.87
C GLY A 211 0.77 1.41 -9.66
N ILE A 212 -0.22 1.62 -8.78
CA ILE A 212 -0.48 0.75 -7.60
C ILE A 212 -0.47 -0.74 -7.96
N LYS A 213 -1.12 -1.17 -9.06
CA LYS A 213 -1.18 -2.59 -9.43
C LYS A 213 0.19 -3.12 -9.86
N GLY A 214 0.97 -2.31 -10.57
CA GLY A 214 2.36 -2.62 -10.91
C GLY A 214 3.24 -2.75 -9.68
N VAL A 215 3.17 -1.79 -8.76
CA VAL A 215 3.90 -1.80 -7.49
C VAL A 215 3.53 -3.02 -6.63
N VAL A 216 2.25 -3.35 -6.49
CA VAL A 216 1.79 -4.55 -5.76
C VAL A 216 2.32 -5.83 -6.41
N LYS A 217 2.36 -5.91 -7.74
CA LYS A 217 2.98 -7.03 -8.46
C LYS A 217 4.49 -7.11 -8.21
N ALA A 218 5.20 -5.99 -8.29
CA ALA A 218 6.64 -5.91 -8.04
C ALA A 218 7.00 -6.34 -6.60
N GLU A 219 6.25 -5.89 -5.59
CA GLU A 219 6.47 -6.29 -4.20
C GLU A 219 6.13 -7.76 -3.94
N ARG A 220 5.09 -8.31 -4.58
CA ARG A 220 4.79 -9.76 -4.51
C ARG A 220 5.93 -10.58 -5.11
N LEU A 221 6.52 -10.14 -6.22
CA LEU A 221 7.70 -10.78 -6.81
C LEU A 221 8.92 -10.66 -5.89
N ALA A 222 9.20 -9.48 -5.34
CA ALA A 222 10.33 -9.25 -4.42
C ALA A 222 10.21 -10.04 -3.10
N ARG A 223 8.98 -10.34 -2.64
CA ARG A 223 8.71 -11.20 -1.47
C ARG A 223 8.62 -12.69 -1.79
N THR A 224 8.69 -13.09 -3.06
CA THR A 224 8.70 -14.51 -3.43
C THR A 224 10.04 -15.11 -3.04
N PRO A 225 10.11 -16.05 -2.07
CA PRO A 225 11.38 -16.65 -1.69
C PRO A 225 11.93 -17.45 -2.88
N VAL A 226 13.24 -17.39 -3.09
CA VAL A 226 13.93 -18.24 -4.07
C VAL A 226 13.54 -19.70 -3.77
N ALA A 227 12.96 -20.37 -4.76
CA ALA A 227 12.47 -21.73 -4.59
C ALA A 227 13.64 -22.63 -4.15
N LYS A 228 13.50 -23.29 -2.99
CA LYS A 228 14.50 -24.29 -2.57
C LYS A 228 14.67 -25.32 -3.69
N PRO A 229 15.92 -25.74 -4.01
CA PRO A 229 16.15 -26.81 -4.97
C PRO A 229 15.32 -28.03 -4.59
N ARG A 230 14.41 -28.45 -5.48
CA ARG A 230 13.61 -29.65 -5.27
C ARG A 230 14.53 -30.86 -5.41
N THR A 231 14.55 -31.73 -4.41
CA THR A 231 15.22 -33.04 -4.51
C THR A 231 14.66 -33.78 -5.72
N THR A 232 15.52 -34.18 -6.65
CA THR A 232 15.10 -34.95 -7.83
C THR A 232 14.85 -36.41 -7.45
N PRO A 233 13.99 -37.14 -8.19
CA PRO A 233 13.81 -38.56 -7.97
C PRO A 233 15.13 -39.35 -8.06
N SER A 234 16.04 -38.96 -8.96
CA SER A 234 17.39 -39.55 -9.06
C SER A 234 18.20 -39.37 -7.78
N ALA A 235 18.20 -38.16 -7.19
CA ALA A 235 18.92 -37.88 -5.95
C ALA A 235 18.32 -38.58 -4.72
N MET A 236 17.06 -39.03 -4.80
CA MET A 236 16.41 -39.86 -3.78
C MET A 236 16.72 -41.35 -3.98
N LEU A 237 16.67 -41.86 -5.21
CA LEU A 237 16.97 -43.26 -5.51
C LEU A 237 18.45 -43.60 -5.31
N ALA A 238 19.37 -42.69 -5.63
CA ALA A 238 20.81 -42.87 -5.40
C ALA A 238 21.21 -43.12 -3.92
N LYS A 239 20.30 -42.89 -2.97
CA LYS A 239 20.51 -43.13 -1.53
C LYS A 239 19.88 -44.42 -1.02
N ARG A 240 19.16 -45.17 -1.85
CA ARG A 240 18.55 -46.44 -1.44
C ARG A 240 19.53 -47.60 -1.60
N PRO A 241 19.47 -48.62 -0.72
CA PRO A 241 20.24 -49.85 -0.92
C PRO A 241 19.79 -50.55 -2.20
N ALA A 242 20.74 -51.16 -2.92
CA ALA A 242 20.44 -52.00 -4.08
C ALA A 242 19.63 -53.23 -3.65
N LEU A 243 18.54 -53.54 -4.37
CA LEU A 243 17.72 -54.72 -4.10
C LEU A 243 18.35 -56.00 -4.68
N ALA A 244 19.01 -55.89 -5.83
CA ALA A 244 19.78 -56.93 -6.50
C ALA A 244 20.72 -56.30 -7.54
N SER A 245 21.71 -57.06 -8.01
CA SER A 245 22.55 -56.71 -9.16
C SER A 245 22.40 -57.80 -10.22
N VAL A 246 22.10 -57.40 -11.46
CA VAL A 246 21.92 -58.31 -12.61
C VAL A 246 22.73 -57.76 -13.78
N THR A 247 23.61 -58.58 -14.35
CA THR A 247 24.36 -58.22 -15.55
C THR A 247 23.48 -58.44 -16.78
N LEU A 248 23.23 -57.38 -17.54
CA LEU A 248 22.49 -57.41 -18.81
C LEU A 248 23.37 -56.76 -19.89
N ALA A 249 23.29 -57.27 -21.13
CA ALA A 249 23.94 -56.66 -22.28
C ALA A 249 23.09 -55.47 -22.78
N THR A 250 23.12 -54.36 -22.04
CA THR A 250 22.44 -53.11 -22.39
C THR A 250 23.47 -52.05 -22.83
N ALA A 251 23.03 -51.09 -23.66
CA ALA A 251 23.88 -50.03 -24.21
C ALA A 251 23.92 -48.65 -23.47
N PRO A 252 23.27 -48.39 -22.31
CA PRO A 252 23.28 -47.07 -21.67
C PRO A 252 24.59 -46.79 -20.91
N HIS A 253 24.80 -45.54 -20.52
CA HIS A 253 25.99 -45.11 -19.79
C HIS A 253 25.85 -45.32 -18.28
N GLU A 254 26.97 -45.30 -17.57
CA GLU A 254 26.99 -45.40 -16.10
C GLU A 254 26.27 -44.21 -15.47
N GLY A 255 25.23 -44.49 -14.69
CA GLY A 255 24.36 -43.49 -14.04
C GLY A 255 23.03 -43.23 -14.73
N ASP A 256 22.81 -43.74 -15.94
CA ASP A 256 21.52 -43.66 -16.62
C ASP A 256 20.46 -44.54 -15.93
N TYR A 257 19.21 -44.08 -15.95
CA TYR A 257 18.07 -44.83 -15.42
C TYR A 257 17.35 -45.57 -16.55
N VAL A 258 17.18 -46.88 -16.37
CA VAL A 258 16.54 -47.79 -17.33
C VAL A 258 15.31 -48.42 -16.68
N VAL A 259 14.21 -48.53 -17.41
CA VAL A 259 13.03 -49.26 -16.95
C VAL A 259 13.09 -50.69 -17.49
N LEU A 260 13.21 -51.66 -16.58
CA LEU A 260 13.07 -53.08 -16.91
C LEU A 260 11.63 -53.52 -16.66
N LEU A 261 10.99 -54.10 -17.70
CA LEU A 261 9.73 -54.79 -17.54
C LEU A 261 10.00 -56.26 -17.22
N ALA A 262 9.45 -56.74 -16.12
CA ALA A 262 9.56 -58.12 -15.68
C ALA A 262 8.18 -58.75 -15.47
N ARG A 263 8.07 -60.07 -15.69
CA ARG A 263 6.94 -60.88 -15.23
C ARG A 263 7.39 -61.76 -14.05
N SER A 264 6.46 -62.14 -13.19
CA SER A 264 6.73 -63.12 -12.13
C SER A 264 7.01 -64.49 -12.76
N GLY A 265 8.10 -65.13 -12.33
CA GLY A 265 8.42 -66.51 -12.68
C GLY A 265 8.00 -67.48 -11.57
N ALA A 266 8.83 -68.50 -11.34
CA ALA A 266 8.75 -69.36 -10.16
C ALA A 266 8.89 -68.55 -8.85
N PRO A 267 8.52 -69.12 -7.68
CA PRO A 267 8.58 -68.39 -6.40
C PRO A 267 9.97 -67.75 -6.16
N GLY A 268 10.00 -66.42 -6.04
CA GLY A 268 11.23 -65.64 -5.85
C GLY A 268 11.99 -65.25 -7.13
N THR A 269 11.47 -65.56 -8.33
CA THR A 269 12.13 -65.22 -9.61
C THR A 269 11.35 -64.19 -10.44
N LEU A 270 12.09 -63.39 -11.21
CA LEU A 270 11.56 -62.40 -12.14
C LEU A 270 12.16 -62.65 -13.53
N ASP A 271 11.32 -62.90 -14.53
CA ASP A 271 11.76 -62.98 -15.92
C ASP A 271 11.75 -61.56 -16.50
N ILE A 272 12.91 -61.02 -16.85
CA ILE A 272 12.99 -59.73 -17.58
C ILE A 272 12.53 -59.95 -19.02
N VAL A 273 11.49 -59.24 -19.44
CA VAL A 273 10.85 -59.40 -20.76
C VAL A 273 11.07 -58.21 -21.70
N ALA A 274 11.42 -57.03 -21.18
CA ALA A 274 11.82 -55.88 -21.99
C ALA A 274 12.72 -54.90 -21.22
N THR A 275 13.53 -54.16 -21.97
CA THR A 275 14.37 -53.05 -21.51
C THR A 275 13.91 -51.78 -22.22
N ILE A 276 13.68 -50.69 -21.47
CA ILE A 276 13.26 -49.39 -22.00
C ILE A 276 14.26 -48.33 -21.53
N SER A 277 15.02 -47.78 -22.48
CA SER A 277 16.09 -46.81 -22.22
C SER A 277 15.75 -45.38 -22.69
N ASP A 278 15.02 -45.26 -23.81
CA ASP A 278 14.86 -43.98 -24.53
C ASP A 278 13.56 -43.22 -24.21
N ASP A 279 12.80 -43.65 -23.18
CA ASP A 279 11.58 -42.97 -22.71
C ASP A 279 11.81 -42.27 -21.37
N SER A 280 12.30 -41.04 -21.43
CA SER A 280 12.56 -40.20 -20.24
C SER A 280 11.28 -39.90 -19.43
N ALA A 281 10.11 -39.83 -20.07
CA ALA A 281 8.85 -39.54 -19.40
C ALA A 281 8.32 -40.74 -18.61
N LEU A 282 8.42 -41.96 -19.17
CA LEU A 282 8.13 -43.20 -18.45
C LEU A 282 9.11 -43.42 -17.30
N THR A 283 10.40 -43.22 -17.57
CA THR A 283 11.46 -43.34 -16.56
C THR A 283 11.23 -42.37 -15.39
N GLU A 284 10.96 -41.08 -15.65
CA GLU A 284 10.67 -40.13 -14.57
C GLU A 284 9.38 -40.50 -13.79
N ARG A 285 8.33 -40.98 -14.47
CA ARG A 285 7.09 -41.46 -13.80
C ARG A 285 7.37 -42.66 -12.89
N ALA A 286 8.16 -43.62 -13.35
CA ALA A 286 8.56 -44.78 -12.56
C ALA A 286 9.39 -44.34 -11.35
N MET A 287 10.38 -43.47 -11.55
CA MET A 287 11.22 -42.94 -10.47
C MET A 287 10.41 -42.16 -9.43
N ARG A 288 9.50 -41.27 -9.85
CA ARG A 288 8.60 -40.54 -8.95
C ARG A 288 7.78 -41.49 -8.07
N ARG A 289 7.24 -42.57 -8.65
CA ARG A 289 6.46 -43.61 -7.93
C ARG A 289 7.33 -44.52 -7.05
N ALA A 290 8.61 -44.68 -7.37
CA ALA A 290 9.55 -45.35 -6.49
C ALA A 290 9.97 -44.47 -5.30
N THR A 291 9.96 -43.14 -5.45
CA THR A 291 10.41 -42.18 -4.43
C THR A 291 9.31 -41.61 -3.53
N SER A 292 8.04 -41.79 -3.89
CA SER A 292 6.88 -41.57 -3.02
C SER A 292 6.79 -42.64 -1.93
#